data_AF-J2W2J8-F1
#
_entry.id   AF-J2W2J8-F1
#
_cell.length_a   1.000
_cell.length_b   1.000
_cell.length_c   1.000
_cell.angle_alpha   90.00
_cell.angle_beta   90.00
_cell.angle_gamma   90.00
#
_symmetry.space_group_name_H-M   'P 1'
#
loop_
_entity.id
_entity.type
_entity.pdbx_description
1 polymer ?
#
loop_
_entity_poly.entity_id
_entity_poly.type
_entity_poly.pdbx_seq_one_letter_code
_entity_poly.pdbx_strand_id
1 'polypeptide(L)'
;MLTSLDERIARSPLSEGFGERSHFTDACASLWIDGELVHLEDLVLHDATRDIRTPTHELTIARDVLKTRRRIAVQAPDWALSPDGLRNL
;
A
#
# COMPACT_ATOMS: atom_id res chain seq x y z
N MET A 1 2.23 -20.83 -6.59
CA MET A 1 0.86 -20.25 -6.65
C MET A 1 0.84 -18.74 -6.87
N LEU A 2 1.88 -17.97 -6.50
CA LEU A 2 1.95 -16.53 -6.81
C LEU A 2 2.05 -16.24 -8.32
N THR A 3 2.94 -16.93 -9.04
CA THR A 3 3.22 -16.64 -10.46
C THR A 3 2.00 -16.76 -11.38
N SER A 4 1.10 -17.73 -11.13
CA SER A 4 -0.11 -17.85 -11.96
C SER A 4 -1.17 -16.81 -11.65
N LEU A 5 -1.18 -16.27 -10.42
CA LEU A 5 -2.05 -15.16 -10.05
C LEU A 5 -1.55 -13.86 -10.67
N ASP A 6 -0.25 -13.58 -10.56
CA ASP A 6 0.40 -12.40 -11.14
C ASP A 6 0.16 -12.33 -12.66
N GLU A 7 0.34 -13.46 -13.35
CA GLU A 7 0.14 -13.54 -14.79
C GLU A 7 -1.32 -13.35 -15.21
N ARG A 8 -2.26 -13.78 -14.36
CA ARG A 8 -3.70 -13.56 -14.59
C ARG A 8 -4.10 -12.12 -14.35
N ILE A 9 -3.59 -11.48 -13.30
CA ILE A 9 -3.84 -10.07 -13.01
C ILE A 9 -3.25 -9.21 -14.12
N ALA A 10 -2.02 -9.47 -14.56
CA ALA A 10 -1.36 -8.72 -15.63
C ALA A 10 -2.15 -8.73 -16.96
N ARG A 11 -2.89 -9.81 -17.24
CA ARG A 11 -3.74 -9.93 -18.44
C ARG A 11 -5.17 -9.44 -18.26
N SER A 12 -5.55 -9.02 -17.05
CA SER A 12 -6.91 -8.63 -16.72
C SER A 12 -7.16 -7.14 -17.00
N PRO A 13 -8.35 -6.75 -17.49
CA PRO A 13 -8.74 -5.34 -17.55
C PRO A 13 -8.91 -4.69 -16.17
N LEU A 14 -8.87 -5.47 -15.09
CA LEU A 14 -8.99 -4.99 -13.71
C LEU A 14 -7.63 -4.89 -13.00
N SER A 15 -6.52 -5.06 -13.70
CA SER A 15 -5.16 -5.11 -13.12
C SER A 15 -4.84 -3.89 -12.27
N GLU A 16 -5.13 -2.70 -12.79
CA GLU A 16 -4.92 -1.42 -12.10
C GLU A 16 -5.78 -1.34 -10.83
N GLY A 17 -7.08 -1.61 -10.95
CA GLY A 17 -8.00 -1.60 -9.81
C GLY A 17 -7.72 -2.70 -8.78
N PHE A 18 -7.03 -3.77 -9.16
CA PHE A 18 -6.54 -4.81 -8.25
C PHE A 18 -5.33 -4.30 -7.47
N GLY A 19 -4.33 -3.75 -8.16
CA GLY A 19 -3.12 -3.19 -7.54
C GLY A 19 -3.44 -2.09 -6.52
N GLU A 20 -4.27 -1.14 -6.92
CA GLU A 20 -4.70 -0.03 -6.04
C GLU A 20 -5.32 -0.53 -4.73
N ARG A 21 -6.24 -1.51 -4.79
CA ARG A 21 -6.88 -2.08 -3.61
C ARG A 21 -5.93 -2.94 -2.78
N SER A 22 -5.03 -3.68 -3.45
CA SER A 22 -4.06 -4.55 -2.79
C SER A 22 -3.09 -3.74 -1.91
N HIS A 23 -2.73 -2.52 -2.31
CA HIS A 23 -1.85 -1.67 -1.51
C HIS A 23 -2.47 -1.25 -0.17
N PHE A 24 -3.79 -0.98 -0.14
CA PHE A 24 -4.48 -0.70 1.10
C PHE A 24 -4.51 -1.91 2.03
N THR A 25 -4.82 -3.10 1.51
CA THR A 25 -4.84 -4.32 2.32
C THR A 25 -3.45 -4.68 2.84
N ASP A 26 -2.40 -4.45 2.05
CA ASP A 26 -1.02 -4.67 2.48
C ASP A 26 -0.61 -3.70 3.60
N ALA A 27 -0.97 -2.42 3.49
CA ALA A 27 -0.71 -1.44 4.55
C ALA A 27 -1.42 -1.81 5.85
N CYS A 28 -2.71 -2.17 5.81
CA CYS A 28 -3.44 -2.64 7.00
C CYS A 28 -2.82 -3.91 7.60
N ALA A 29 -2.38 -4.86 6.76
CA ALA A 29 -1.74 -6.08 7.22
C ALA A 29 -0.39 -5.81 7.90
N SER A 30 0.38 -4.82 7.42
CA SER A 30 1.64 -4.41 8.06
C SER A 30 1.41 -3.95 9.50
N LEU A 31 0.43 -3.08 9.73
CA LEU A 31 0.10 -2.62 11.08
C LEU A 31 -0.42 -3.76 11.96
N TRP A 32 -1.23 -4.65 11.39
CA TRP A 32 -1.74 -5.79 12.13
C TRP A 32 -0.62 -6.71 12.64
N ILE A 33 0.44 -6.90 11.84
CA ILE A 33 1.63 -7.65 12.26
C ILE A 33 2.33 -6.96 13.44
N ASP A 34 2.37 -5.63 13.44
CA ASP A 34 2.92 -4.82 14.53
C ASP A 34 1.99 -4.75 15.77
N GLY A 35 0.80 -5.38 15.70
CA GLY A 35 -0.19 -5.39 16.77
C GLY A 35 -1.16 -4.20 16.75
N GLU A 36 -1.06 -3.34 15.75
CA GLU A 36 -1.88 -2.15 15.58
C GLU A 36 -3.08 -2.41 14.67
N LEU A 37 -4.24 -1.84 15.02
CA LEU A 37 -5.47 -1.99 14.24
C LEU A 37 -5.78 -0.70 13.49
N VAL A 38 -5.86 -0.79 12.16
CA VAL A 38 -6.31 0.31 11.30
C VAL A 38 -7.46 -0.18 10.42
N HIS A 39 -8.59 0.52 10.48
CA HIS A 39 -9.72 0.26 9.61
C HIS A 39 -9.38 0.62 8.16
N LEU A 40 -9.69 -0.30 7.24
CA LEU A 40 -9.47 -0.11 5.81
C LEU A 40 -10.21 1.14 5.31
N GLU A 41 -11.44 1.35 5.77
CA GLU A 41 -12.26 2.49 5.36
C GLU A 41 -11.64 3.82 5.79
N ASP A 42 -11.12 3.89 7.02
CA ASP A 42 -10.46 5.08 7.55
C ASP A 42 -9.19 5.37 6.76
N LEU A 43 -8.40 4.36 6.38
CA LEU A 43 -7.21 4.53 5.53
C LEU A 43 -7.57 5.00 4.12
N VAL A 44 -8.64 4.47 3.51
CA VAL A 44 -9.14 4.90 2.19
C VAL A 44 -9.62 6.36 2.23
N LEU A 45 -10.36 6.74 3.27
CA LEU A 45 -10.84 8.11 3.45
C LEU A 45 -9.68 9.08 3.71
N HIS A 46 -8.73 8.68 4.54
CA HIS A 46 -7.55 9.48 4.84
C HIS A 46 -6.65 9.65 3.61
N ASP A 47 -6.49 8.62 2.77
CA ASP A 47 -5.79 8.74 1.48
C ASP A 47 -6.42 9.82 0.60
N ALA A 48 -7.75 9.84 0.56
CA ALA A 48 -8.53 10.80 -0.21
C ALA A 48 -8.66 12.18 0.45
N THR A 49 -8.01 12.45 1.59
CA THR A 49 -8.18 13.68 2.39
C THR A 49 -9.63 13.95 2.80
N ARG A 50 -10.39 12.88 3.07
CA ARG A 50 -11.82 12.88 3.42
C ARG A 50 -12.05 12.31 4.82
N ASP A 51 -11.19 12.69 5.75
CA ASP A 51 -11.27 12.27 7.14
C ASP A 51 -12.63 12.63 7.74
N ILE A 52 -13.31 11.62 8.30
CA ILE A 52 -14.59 11.79 9.01
C ILE A 52 -14.40 11.93 10.53
N ARG A 53 -13.19 11.69 11.02
CA ARG A 53 -12.74 11.80 12.42
C ARG A 53 -11.29 12.29 12.43
N THR A 54 -10.81 12.77 13.57
CA THR A 54 -9.39 13.13 13.73
C THR A 54 -8.49 11.91 13.46
N PRO A 55 -7.46 12.01 12.60
CA PRO A 55 -6.56 10.91 12.31
C PRO A 55 -5.82 10.39 13.55
N THR A 56 -5.72 9.07 13.69
CA THR A 56 -4.91 8.45 14.74
C THR A 56 -3.45 8.34 14.31
N HIS A 57 -2.58 8.00 15.26
CA HIS A 57 -1.15 7.81 14.97
C HIS A 57 -0.94 6.62 14.04
N GLU A 58 -1.64 5.52 14.30
CA GLU A 58 -1.60 4.28 13.54
C GLU A 58 -2.11 4.51 12.11
N LEU A 59 -3.15 5.34 11.94
CA LEU A 59 -3.65 5.73 10.62
C LEU A 59 -2.62 6.52 9.81
N THR A 60 -1.83 7.37 10.48
CA THR A 60 -0.72 8.11 9.86
C THR A 60 0.40 7.17 9.43
N ILE A 61 0.75 6.18 10.26
CA ILE A 61 1.76 5.17 9.89
C ILE A 61 1.27 4.33 8.70
N ALA A 62 0.02 3.87 8.72
CA ALA A 62 -0.58 3.11 7.61
C ALA A 62 -0.57 3.90 6.30
N ARG A 63 -0.79 5.21 6.37
CA ARG A 63 -0.70 6.13 5.24
C ARG A 63 0.71 6.18 4.64
N ASP A 64 1.73 6.18 5.48
CA ASP A 64 3.13 6.20 5.04
C ASP A 64 3.54 4.85 4.43
N VAL A 65 3.11 3.73 5.02
CA VAL A 65 3.29 2.39 4.42
C VAL A 65 2.65 2.33 3.03
N LEU A 66 1.39 2.77 2.90
CA LEU A 66 0.67 2.82 1.62
C LEU A 66 1.42 3.64 0.56
N LYS A 67 1.91 4.83 0.93
CA LYS A 67 2.70 5.69 0.03
C LYS A 67 3.98 5.00 -0.41
N THR A 68 4.70 4.38 0.52
CA THR A 68 5.94 3.66 0.23
C THR A 68 5.70 2.48 -0.72
N ARG A 69 4.64 1.69 -0.51
CA ARG A 69 4.28 0.59 -1.41
C ARG A 69 3.96 1.05 -2.83
N ARG A 70 3.13 2.10 -2.97
CA ARG A 70 2.82 2.67 -4.29
C ARG A 70 4.06 3.20 -4.99
N ARG A 71 4.96 3.86 -4.25
CA ARG A 71 6.23 4.35 -4.82
C ARG A 71 7.11 3.20 -5.31
N ILE A 72 7.24 2.12 -4.56
CA ILE A 72 8.00 0.94 -4.99
C ILE A 72 7.37 0.33 -6.25
N ALA A 73 6.04 0.26 -6.32
CA ALA A 73 5.32 -0.39 -7.42
C ALA A 73 5.49 0.31 -8.79
N VAL A 74 5.74 1.62 -8.81
CA VAL A 74 5.95 2.39 -10.05
C VAL A 74 7.41 2.48 -10.48
N GLN A 75 8.34 1.94 -9.69
CA GLN A 75 9.78 1.99 -9.94
C GLN A 75 10.29 0.67 -10.53
N ALA A 76 11.53 0.68 -11.01
CA ALA A 76 12.19 -0.54 -11.46
C ALA A 76 12.32 -1.57 -10.30
N PRO A 77 12.25 -2.89 -10.55
CA PRO A 77 12.20 -3.91 -9.49
C PRO A 77 13.36 -3.88 -8.48
N ASP A 78 14.52 -3.38 -8.87
CA ASP A 78 15.74 -3.25 -8.06
C ASP A 78 15.86 -1.89 -7.34
N TRP A 79 15.03 -0.91 -7.71
CA TRP A 79 15.12 0.45 -7.20
C TRP A 79 15.01 0.52 -5.67
N ALA A 80 14.08 -0.22 -5.07
CA ALA A 80 13.81 -0.16 -3.62
C ALA A 80 15.03 -0.54 -2.76
N LEU A 81 15.90 -1.42 -3.28
CA LEU A 81 17.13 -1.87 -2.61
C LEU A 81 18.37 -1.11 -3.09
N SER A 82 18.22 -0.21 -4.05
CA SER A 82 19.29 0.64 -4.54
C SER A 82 19.65 1.73 -3.51
N PRO A 83 20.87 2.32 -3.59
CA PRO A 83 21.23 3.46 -2.75
C PRO A 83 20.29 4.66 -2.89
N ASP A 84 19.69 4.86 -4.08
CA ASP A 84 18.70 5.91 -4.31
C ASP A 84 17.37 5.58 -3.62
N GLY A 85 16.90 4.34 -3.74
CA GLY A 85 15.72 3.85 -3.04
C GLY A 85 15.87 4.02 -1.53
N LEU A 86 16.95 3.51 -0.94
CA LEU A 86 17.18 3.58 0.52
C LEU A 86 17.28 5.01 1.07
N ARG A 87 17.66 5.99 0.26
CA ARG A 87 17.73 7.41 0.68
C ARG A 87 16.40 8.14 0.60
N ASN A 88 15.57 7.73 -0.36
CA ASN A 88 14.29 8.37 -0.62
C ASN A 88 13.14 7.67 0.07
N LEU A 89 13.33 6.45 0.59
CA LEU A 89 12.28 5.66 1.25
C LEU A 89 11.74 6.29 2.53
#